data_AF-A0A3B9WU98-F1
#
_entry.id   AF-A0A3B9WU98-F1
#
_cell.length_a   1.000
_cell.length_b   1.000
_cell.length_c   1.000
_cell.angle_alpha   90.00
_cell.angle_beta   90.00
_cell.angle_gamma   90.00
#
_symmetry.space_group_name_H-M   'P 1'
#
loop_
_entity.id
_entity.type
_entity.pdbx_description
1 polymer ?
#
loop_
_entity_poly.entity_id
_entity_poly.type
_entity_poly.pdbx_seq_one_letter_code
_entity_poly.pdbx_strand_id
1 'polypeptide(L)'
;MSSGNLYKSNHYVVKTDDARVIDSNNLIADRMQKLSEILEMDGDEAFADDFSYGLNAEQVEALLGDEEPGEGEDFVSGIGNVIKDNTPKVDTEELLRQAQEEADRITAEAGAEAQRIIEEARGEAEGIKEQARNEGAGEGYQEGLQKAGAEFQVREQALKEEADRLREEYAQKYETMETELVRDLTDVFEHVLGVNLSDQTDIVLNLMKEAIKNIEGGKNFFVHVSPEDYAYVSAFKEDILNSVGGVDSVDIVEDVTLKQSDCFIECESGIYECGLGTELSLLKKELRLLSYTKE
;
A
#
# COMPACT_ATOMS: atom_id res chain seq x y z
N MET A 1 -32.49 31.11 -8.00
CA MET A 1 -31.27 30.30 -8.05
C MET A 1 -31.62 28.94 -8.60
N SER A 2 -31.00 28.51 -9.70
CA SER A 2 -30.48 27.15 -9.89
C SER A 2 -30.05 27.01 -11.35
N SER A 3 -28.78 27.26 -11.59
CA SER A 3 -28.10 27.07 -12.88
C SER A 3 -27.60 25.63 -12.92
N GLY A 4 -28.32 24.73 -13.59
CA GLY A 4 -27.89 23.35 -13.80
C GLY A 4 -26.86 23.27 -14.92
N ASN A 5 -25.58 23.13 -14.57
CA ASN A 5 -24.50 22.87 -15.51
C ASN A 5 -24.65 21.45 -16.12
N LEU A 6 -25.07 21.37 -17.39
CA LEU A 6 -24.88 20.16 -18.20
C LEU A 6 -23.44 20.12 -18.74
N TYR A 7 -22.62 19.24 -18.19
CA TYR A 7 -21.37 18.83 -18.82
C TYR A 7 -21.68 17.94 -20.03
N LYS A 8 -21.37 18.42 -21.25
CA LYS A 8 -21.27 17.57 -22.45
C LYS A 8 -19.91 16.87 -22.43
N SER A 9 -19.89 15.58 -22.14
CA SER A 9 -18.74 14.72 -22.42
C SER A 9 -18.84 14.23 -23.86
N ASN A 10 -17.88 14.62 -24.70
CA ASN A 10 -17.68 14.01 -26.01
C ASN A 10 -16.84 12.73 -25.84
N HIS A 11 -17.42 11.58 -26.16
CA HIS A 11 -16.71 10.31 -26.30
C HIS A 11 -16.22 10.18 -27.75
N TYR A 12 -14.92 10.06 -27.95
CA TYR A 12 -14.34 9.64 -29.23
C TYR A 12 -14.10 8.13 -29.17
N VAL A 13 -14.89 7.39 -29.95
CA VAL A 13 -14.64 5.95 -30.18
C VAL A 13 -13.66 5.84 -31.33
N VAL A 14 -12.39 5.56 -31.02
CA VAL A 14 -11.38 5.25 -32.02
C VAL A 14 -11.72 3.88 -32.60
N LYS A 15 -12.22 3.84 -33.83
CA LYS A 15 -12.42 2.60 -34.57
C LYS A 15 -11.05 2.06 -34.96
N THR A 16 -10.69 0.90 -34.42
CA THR A 16 -9.39 0.22 -34.61
C THR A 16 -9.27 -0.53 -35.94
N ASP A 17 -10.27 -0.45 -36.82
CA ASP A 17 -10.32 -1.26 -38.05
C ASP A 17 -9.25 -0.88 -39.09
N ASP A 18 -8.59 0.28 -38.95
CA ASP A 18 -7.53 0.76 -39.84
C ASP A 18 -6.27 1.21 -39.07
N ALA A 19 -5.85 0.43 -38.06
CA ALA A 19 -4.55 0.62 -37.44
C ALA A 19 -3.42 0.33 -38.45
N ARG A 20 -2.86 1.37 -39.06
CA ARG A 20 -1.66 1.24 -39.89
C ARG A 20 -0.44 1.00 -38.99
N VAL A 21 -0.04 -0.27 -38.87
CA VAL A 21 1.19 -0.68 -38.20
C VAL A 21 2.37 -0.34 -39.12
N ILE A 22 3.24 0.56 -38.68
CA ILE A 22 4.48 0.87 -39.39
C ILE A 22 5.54 -0.14 -38.95
N ASP A 23 5.69 -1.23 -39.70
CA ASP A 23 6.76 -2.22 -39.47
C ASP A 23 8.03 -1.78 -40.19
N SER A 24 8.89 -1.05 -39.48
CA SER A 24 10.19 -0.58 -39.99
C SER A 24 11.33 -1.56 -39.71
N ASN A 25 11.05 -2.75 -39.16
CA ASN A 25 12.09 -3.67 -38.72
C ASN A 25 13.00 -4.11 -39.87
N ASN A 26 12.42 -4.39 -41.04
CA ASN A 26 13.18 -4.76 -42.24
C ASN A 26 14.03 -3.59 -42.79
N LEU A 27 13.56 -2.35 -42.65
CA LEU A 27 14.29 -1.17 -43.12
C LEU A 27 15.50 -0.87 -42.23
N ILE A 28 15.36 -1.09 -40.92
CA ILE A 28 16.44 -0.94 -39.93
C ILE A 28 17.48 -2.05 -40.12
N ALA A 29 17.05 -3.29 -40.37
CA ALA A 29 17.95 -4.41 -40.65
C ALA A 29 18.81 -4.15 -41.91
N ASP A 30 18.20 -3.69 -43.01
CA ASP A 30 18.91 -3.36 -44.25
C ASP A 30 19.89 -2.18 -44.05
N ARG A 31 19.53 -1.21 -43.20
CA ARG A 31 20.41 -0.08 -42.86
C ARG A 31 21.59 -0.51 -41.97
N MET A 32 21.37 -1.41 -41.02
CA MET A 32 22.45 -1.97 -40.20
C MET A 32 23.42 -2.81 -41.03
N GLN A 33 22.92 -3.58 -41.99
CA GLN A 33 23.77 -4.37 -42.88
C GLN A 33 24.64 -3.47 -43.78
N LYS A 34 24.08 -2.38 -44.31
CA LYS A 34 24.85 -1.38 -45.07
C LYS A 34 25.90 -0.68 -44.21
N LEU A 35 25.58 -0.37 -42.95
CA LEU A 35 26.53 0.22 -42.00
C LEU A 35 27.66 -0.74 -41.65
N SER A 36 27.36 -2.03 -41.46
CA SER A 36 28.41 -3.03 -41.23
C SER A 36 29.28 -3.25 -42.47
N GLU A 37 28.71 -3.24 -43.68
CA GLU A 37 29.49 -3.30 -44.92
C GLU A 37 30.41 -2.08 -45.08
N ILE A 38 29.94 -0.87 -44.72
CA ILE A 38 30.78 0.34 -44.74
C ILE A 38 31.93 0.22 -43.71
N LEU A 39 31.66 -0.29 -42.51
CA LEU A 39 32.67 -0.51 -41.47
C LEU A 39 33.66 -1.65 -41.79
N GLU A 40 33.25 -2.64 -42.59
CA GLU A 40 34.14 -3.72 -43.06
C GLU A 40 34.91 -3.35 -44.34
N MET A 41 34.41 -2.41 -45.14
CA MET A 41 35.11 -1.85 -46.30
C MET A 41 36.15 -0.79 -45.91
N ASP A 42 35.92 -0.05 -44.82
CA ASP A 42 36.89 0.89 -44.23
C ASP A 42 37.75 0.18 -43.16
N GLY A 43 38.47 -0.85 -43.59
CA GLY A 43 39.66 -1.29 -42.89
C GLY A 43 40.79 -0.30 -43.16
N ASP A 44 41.14 0.48 -42.12
CA ASP A 44 42.23 1.45 -42.05
C ASP A 44 42.08 2.69 -42.96
N GLU A 45 42.28 3.89 -42.38
CA GLU A 45 42.42 5.21 -43.07
C GLU A 45 41.15 5.98 -43.51
N ALA A 46 40.21 6.32 -42.62
CA ALA A 46 39.33 7.49 -42.89
C ALA A 46 38.60 8.14 -41.69
N PHE A 47 38.60 7.55 -40.50
CA PHE A 47 37.76 8.04 -39.38
C PHE A 47 38.54 8.68 -38.21
N ALA A 48 39.82 9.00 -38.41
CA ALA A 48 40.72 9.47 -37.35
C ALA A 48 41.23 10.92 -37.51
N ASP A 49 40.77 11.70 -38.49
CA ASP A 49 41.47 12.94 -38.88
C ASP A 49 40.75 14.27 -38.59
N ASP A 50 39.54 14.29 -38.02
CA ASP A 50 38.82 15.56 -37.79
C ASP A 50 38.68 16.00 -36.32
N PHE A 51 39.15 15.20 -35.35
CA PHE A 51 39.07 15.60 -33.92
C PHE A 51 40.27 15.19 -33.05
N SER A 52 41.47 15.01 -33.63
CA SER A 52 42.65 14.54 -32.87
C SER A 52 43.96 15.34 -32.97
N TYR A 53 44.01 16.50 -33.65
CA TYR A 53 45.21 17.34 -33.58
C TYR A 53 45.13 18.34 -32.43
N GLY A 54 45.44 17.86 -31.23
CA GLY A 54 45.97 18.74 -30.17
C GLY A 54 47.30 19.34 -30.63
N LEU A 55 47.53 20.62 -30.34
CA LEU A 55 48.79 21.32 -30.62
C LEU A 55 49.99 20.50 -30.06
N ASN A 56 50.94 20.15 -30.93
CA ASN A 56 52.17 19.47 -30.52
C ASN A 56 52.97 20.35 -29.55
N ALA A 57 53.21 19.84 -28.34
CA ALA A 57 53.91 20.55 -27.26
C ALA A 57 55.36 20.93 -27.62
N GLU A 58 55.97 20.25 -28.60
CA GLU A 58 57.34 20.49 -29.07
C GLU A 58 57.46 21.78 -29.92
N GLN A 59 56.37 22.26 -30.54
CA GLN A 59 56.37 23.54 -31.28
C GLN A 59 56.16 24.77 -30.38
N VAL A 60 55.73 24.59 -29.13
CA VAL A 60 55.51 25.69 -28.18
C VAL A 60 56.79 26.04 -27.41
N GLU A 61 57.70 25.08 -27.25
CA GLU A 61 58.97 25.27 -26.53
C GLU A 61 60.04 25.99 -27.39
N ALA A 62 59.92 25.95 -28.72
CA ALA A 62 60.82 26.66 -29.65
C ALA A 62 60.62 28.19 -29.70
N LEU A 63 59.60 28.73 -29.03
CA LEU A 63 59.31 30.18 -28.98
C LEU A 63 59.71 30.85 -27.65
N LEU A 64 60.19 30.07 -26.67
CA LEU A 64 60.45 30.56 -25.30
C LEU A 64 61.81 30.12 -24.73
N GLY A 65 62.84 29.98 -25.59
CA GLY A 65 64.22 29.76 -25.17
C GLY A 65 65.05 31.04 -25.26
N ASP A 66 65.33 31.65 -24.10
CA ASP A 66 66.30 32.73 -23.91
C ASP A 66 67.72 32.29 -24.30
N GLU A 67 68.47 33.14 -25.04
CA GLU A 67 69.90 33.44 -24.82
C GLU A 67 70.41 34.45 -25.88
N GLU A 68 70.83 35.65 -25.43
CA GLU A 68 71.69 36.58 -26.16
C GLU A 68 73.16 36.05 -26.21
N PRO A 69 74.18 36.87 -26.59
CA PRO A 69 74.59 37.31 -27.92
C PRO A 69 76.01 36.80 -28.26
N GLY A 70 76.44 36.85 -29.53
CA GLY A 70 77.87 36.96 -29.82
C GLY A 70 78.41 36.28 -31.07
N GLU A 71 79.07 37.13 -31.88
CA GLU A 71 80.23 36.87 -32.73
C GLU A 71 79.99 36.16 -34.07
N GLY A 72 80.33 36.89 -35.14
CA GLY A 72 80.04 36.50 -36.50
C GLY A 72 81.20 35.86 -37.22
N GLU A 73 80.98 35.61 -38.51
CA GLU A 73 82.01 35.69 -39.53
C GLU A 73 81.37 35.85 -40.91
N ASP A 74 82.22 36.39 -41.78
CA ASP A 74 82.01 37.17 -42.98
C ASP A 74 82.03 36.26 -44.21
N PHE A 75 81.03 36.33 -45.11
CA PHE A 75 81.22 35.83 -46.49
C PHE A 75 80.29 36.44 -47.56
N VAL A 76 80.92 37.29 -48.37
CA VAL A 76 80.69 37.62 -49.80
C VAL A 76 79.63 38.66 -50.16
N SER A 77 80.12 39.89 -50.10
CA SER A 77 80.02 40.96 -51.11
C SER A 77 79.87 40.46 -52.56
N GLY A 78 78.81 40.90 -53.25
CA GLY A 78 78.68 40.71 -54.69
C GLY A 78 77.40 41.32 -55.26
N ILE A 79 77.56 42.40 -56.01
CA ILE A 79 76.55 43.15 -56.78
C ILE A 79 75.88 44.28 -56.00
N GLY A 80 76.65 45.36 -55.85
CA GLY A 80 76.09 46.69 -55.89
C GLY A 80 75.45 46.93 -57.26
N ASN A 81 74.14 47.16 -57.25
CA ASN A 81 73.48 48.00 -58.24
C ASN A 81 72.64 49.01 -57.48
N VAL A 82 73.13 50.25 -57.48
CA VAL A 82 72.38 51.45 -57.12
C VAL A 82 71.27 51.59 -58.17
N ILE A 83 70.10 51.03 -57.87
CA ILE A 83 68.88 51.31 -58.63
C ILE A 83 68.45 52.71 -58.22
N LYS A 84 68.66 53.62 -59.17
CA LYS A 84 68.11 54.97 -59.19
C LYS A 84 66.60 54.89 -58.93
N ASP A 85 66.22 55.47 -57.81
CA ASP A 85 65.03 56.26 -57.57
C ASP A 85 64.16 56.49 -58.83
N ASN A 86 63.22 55.58 -59.05
CA ASN A 86 62.01 55.81 -59.83
C ASN A 86 60.95 54.81 -59.37
N THR A 87 60.64 54.82 -58.07
CA THR A 87 59.39 54.25 -57.59
C THR A 87 58.26 55.12 -58.14
N PRO A 88 57.24 54.56 -58.84
CA PRO A 88 55.99 55.30 -58.97
C PRO A 88 55.59 55.65 -57.53
N LYS A 89 55.27 56.92 -57.25
CA LYS A 89 54.53 57.28 -56.04
C LYS A 89 53.18 56.57 -56.15
N VAL A 90 53.14 55.30 -55.76
CA VAL A 90 51.91 54.63 -55.42
C VAL A 90 51.42 55.42 -54.22
N ASP A 91 50.25 56.04 -54.32
CA ASP A 91 49.64 56.76 -53.20
C ASP A 91 49.51 55.77 -52.03
N THR A 92 50.47 55.80 -51.12
CA THR A 92 50.53 54.92 -49.94
C THR A 92 49.28 55.09 -49.08
N GLU A 93 48.68 56.28 -49.10
CA GLU A 93 47.42 56.60 -48.45
C GLU A 93 46.24 55.87 -49.09
N GLU A 94 46.20 55.73 -50.42
CA GLU A 94 45.13 55.04 -51.14
C GLU A 94 45.23 53.52 -50.95
N LEU A 95 46.44 52.96 -50.93
CA LEU A 95 46.65 51.54 -50.64
C LEU A 95 46.25 51.17 -49.20
N LEU A 96 46.58 52.05 -48.23
CA LEU A 96 46.18 51.88 -46.83
C LEU A 96 44.66 52.00 -46.67
N ARG A 97 44.01 52.93 -47.38
CA ARG A 97 42.54 53.07 -47.39
C ARG A 97 41.86 51.82 -47.92
N GLN A 98 42.35 51.27 -49.05
CA GLN A 98 41.82 50.04 -49.63
C GLN A 98 42.03 48.83 -48.71
N ALA A 99 43.19 48.72 -48.06
CA ALA A 99 43.46 47.66 -47.09
C ALA A 99 42.55 47.77 -45.84
N GLN A 100 42.27 48.99 -45.38
CA GLN A 100 41.35 49.24 -44.27
C GLN A 100 39.91 48.87 -44.64
N GLU A 101 39.43 49.29 -45.82
CA GLU A 101 38.09 48.94 -46.31
C GLU A 101 37.91 47.42 -46.51
N GLU A 102 38.96 46.73 -46.97
CA GLU A 102 38.96 45.28 -47.10
C GLU A 102 38.94 44.58 -45.73
N ALA A 103 39.73 45.06 -44.76
CA ALA A 103 39.72 44.53 -43.40
C ALA A 103 38.36 44.76 -42.70
N ASP A 104 37.76 45.94 -42.89
CA ASP A 104 36.43 46.25 -42.37
C ASP A 104 35.36 45.36 -43.03
N ARG A 105 35.48 45.05 -44.33
CA ARG A 105 34.58 44.11 -45.01
C ARG A 105 34.70 42.69 -44.47
N ILE A 106 35.93 42.19 -44.32
CA ILE A 106 36.21 40.84 -43.80
C ILE A 106 35.71 40.70 -42.36
N THR A 107 35.93 41.70 -41.50
CA THR A 107 35.44 41.68 -40.11
C THR A 107 33.93 41.77 -40.02
N ALA A 108 33.29 42.55 -40.89
CA ALA A 108 31.83 42.59 -41.00
C ALA A 108 31.24 41.25 -41.47
N GLU A 109 31.86 40.60 -42.47
CA GLU A 109 31.43 39.30 -42.98
C GLU A 109 31.65 38.18 -41.93
N ALA A 110 32.79 38.16 -41.26
CA ALA A 110 33.07 37.25 -40.17
C ALA A 110 32.12 37.45 -38.98
N GLY A 111 31.78 38.70 -38.65
CA GLY A 111 30.80 39.03 -37.62
C GLY A 111 29.39 38.56 -37.98
N ALA A 112 28.97 38.72 -39.24
CA ALA A 112 27.70 38.22 -39.73
C ALA A 112 27.65 36.68 -39.70
N GLU A 113 28.73 36.00 -40.08
CA GLU A 113 28.81 34.54 -40.03
C GLU A 113 28.80 34.00 -38.59
N ALA A 114 29.57 34.61 -37.69
CA ALA A 114 29.54 34.25 -36.27
C ALA A 114 28.13 34.39 -35.67
N GLN A 115 27.40 35.44 -36.06
CA GLN A 115 26.03 35.63 -35.62
C GLN A 115 25.09 34.55 -36.17
N ARG A 116 25.25 34.14 -37.43
CA ARG A 116 24.49 33.01 -38.02
C ARG A 116 24.74 31.71 -37.27
N ILE A 117 26.01 31.38 -37.01
CA ILE A 117 26.39 30.17 -36.27
C ILE A 117 25.78 30.18 -34.86
N ILE A 118 25.80 31.33 -34.17
CA ILE A 118 25.18 31.45 -32.83
C ILE A 118 23.67 31.26 -32.89
N GLU A 119 23.00 31.79 -33.90
CA GLU A 119 21.55 31.64 -34.08
C GLU A 119 21.16 30.20 -34.41
N GLU A 120 21.93 29.53 -35.28
CA GLU A 120 21.76 28.11 -35.60
C GLU A 120 21.99 27.23 -34.36
N ALA A 121 23.11 27.41 -33.65
CA ALA A 121 23.41 26.66 -32.43
C ALA A 121 22.35 26.87 -31.34
N ARG A 122 21.75 28.06 -31.24
CA ARG A 122 20.62 28.32 -30.32
C ARG A 122 19.35 27.59 -30.75
N GLY A 123 19.08 27.55 -32.05
CA GLY A 123 17.96 26.79 -32.62
C GLY A 123 18.08 25.29 -32.34
N GLU A 124 19.26 24.73 -32.60
CA GLU A 124 19.57 23.32 -32.30
C GLU A 124 19.46 23.02 -30.80
N ALA A 125 20.01 23.89 -29.94
CA ALA A 125 19.95 23.70 -28.49
C ALA A 125 18.52 23.68 -27.95
N GLU A 126 17.63 24.57 -28.43
CA GLU A 126 16.21 24.52 -28.05
C GLU A 126 15.51 23.28 -28.63
N GLY A 127 15.85 22.85 -29.85
CA GLY A 127 15.34 21.61 -30.43
C GLY A 127 15.70 20.37 -29.59
N ILE A 128 16.97 20.24 -29.21
CA ILE A 128 17.46 19.14 -28.35
C ILE A 128 16.76 19.19 -26.99
N LYS A 129 16.60 20.38 -26.40
CA LYS A 129 15.95 20.56 -25.10
C LYS A 129 14.47 20.20 -25.14
N GLU A 130 13.76 20.55 -26.21
CA GLU A 130 12.36 20.18 -26.37
C GLU A 130 12.20 18.67 -26.62
N GLN A 131 13.07 18.07 -27.43
CA GLN A 131 13.11 16.63 -27.64
C GLN A 131 13.36 15.88 -26.32
N ALA A 132 14.42 16.22 -25.59
CA ALA A 132 14.75 15.59 -24.31
C ALA A 132 13.62 15.75 -23.27
N ARG A 133 12.93 16.90 -23.27
CA ARG A 133 11.76 17.13 -22.41
C ARG A 133 10.60 16.21 -22.78
N ASN A 134 10.31 16.05 -24.07
CA ASN A 134 9.20 15.21 -24.55
C ASN A 134 9.50 13.72 -24.31
N GLU A 135 10.73 13.28 -24.56
CA GLU A 135 11.19 11.92 -24.28
C GLU A 135 11.12 11.62 -22.78
N GLY A 136 11.71 12.46 -21.94
CA GLY A 136 11.68 12.29 -20.48
C GLY A 136 10.27 12.34 -19.89
N ALA A 137 9.38 13.17 -20.44
CA ALA A 137 7.97 13.19 -20.05
C ALA A 137 7.24 11.90 -20.45
N GLY A 138 7.52 11.37 -21.65
CA GLY A 138 6.95 10.11 -22.14
C GLY A 138 7.41 8.92 -21.31
N GLU A 139 8.71 8.79 -21.08
CA GLU A 139 9.31 7.74 -20.26
C GLU A 139 8.82 7.82 -18.82
N GLY A 140 8.86 8.99 -18.19
CA GLY A 140 8.39 9.18 -16.81
C GLY A 140 6.90 8.90 -16.65
N TYR A 141 6.07 9.21 -17.66
CA TYR A 141 4.66 8.87 -17.65
C TYR A 141 4.43 7.36 -17.73
N GLN A 142 5.14 6.66 -18.62
CA GLN A 142 5.03 5.21 -18.76
C GLN A 142 5.54 4.47 -17.52
N GLU A 143 6.69 4.87 -16.98
CA GLU A 143 7.26 4.31 -15.75
C GLU A 143 6.31 4.53 -14.57
N GLY A 144 5.77 5.75 -14.44
CA GLY A 144 4.79 6.09 -13.40
C GLY A 144 3.51 5.25 -13.52
N LEU A 145 3.01 5.04 -14.73
CA LEU A 145 1.83 4.21 -14.98
C LEU A 145 2.08 2.74 -14.62
N GLN A 146 3.24 2.20 -14.98
CA GLN A 146 3.62 0.82 -14.64
C GLN A 146 3.77 0.62 -13.14
N LYS A 147 4.48 1.54 -12.45
CA LYS A 147 4.65 1.50 -10.99
C LYS A 147 3.31 1.61 -10.27
N ALA A 148 2.47 2.57 -10.66
CA ALA A 148 1.14 2.73 -10.08
C ALA A 148 0.26 1.50 -10.32
N GLY A 149 0.32 0.89 -11.52
CA GLY A 149 -0.39 -0.34 -11.84
C GLY A 149 0.06 -1.52 -10.97
N ALA A 150 1.37 -1.70 -10.79
CA ALA A 150 1.92 -2.74 -9.94
C ALA A 150 1.55 -2.55 -8.46
N GLU A 151 1.68 -1.33 -7.93
CA GLU A 151 1.28 -1.00 -6.55
C GLU A 151 -0.22 -1.22 -6.33
N PHE A 152 -1.05 -0.84 -7.31
CA PHE A 152 -2.49 -1.06 -7.25
C PHE A 152 -2.82 -2.55 -7.21
N GLN A 153 -2.19 -3.37 -8.05
CA GLN A 153 -2.41 -4.82 -8.06
C GLN A 153 -2.01 -5.48 -6.73
N VAL A 154 -0.86 -5.12 -6.18
CA VAL A 154 -0.41 -5.63 -4.87
C VAL A 154 -1.41 -5.24 -3.79
N ARG A 155 -1.87 -3.99 -3.78
CA ARG A 155 -2.85 -3.52 -2.78
C ARG A 155 -4.21 -4.19 -2.95
N GLU A 156 -4.67 -4.39 -4.18
CA GLU A 156 -5.92 -5.08 -4.49
C GLU A 156 -5.86 -6.53 -4.01
N GLN A 157 -4.72 -7.21 -4.24
CA GLN A 157 -4.53 -8.58 -3.79
C GLN A 157 -4.49 -8.67 -2.26
N ALA A 158 -3.75 -7.78 -1.58
CA ALA A 158 -3.73 -7.72 -0.12
C ALA A 158 -5.13 -7.48 0.48
N LEU A 159 -5.95 -6.62 -0.14
CA LEU A 159 -7.33 -6.38 0.29
C LEU A 159 -8.23 -7.60 0.09
N LYS A 160 -8.04 -8.35 -1.02
CA LYS A 160 -8.78 -9.61 -1.23
C LYS A 160 -8.40 -10.66 -0.20
N GLU A 161 -7.11 -10.86 0.04
CA GLU A 161 -6.60 -11.79 1.05
C GLU A 161 -7.10 -11.44 2.45
N GLU A 162 -7.11 -10.15 2.82
CA GLU A 162 -7.66 -9.69 4.08
C GLU A 162 -9.17 -9.93 4.18
N ALA A 163 -9.92 -9.66 3.11
CA ALA A 163 -11.36 -9.91 3.08
C ALA A 163 -11.68 -11.41 3.20
N ASP A 164 -10.91 -12.27 2.55
CA ASP A 164 -11.08 -13.72 2.61
C ASP A 164 -10.71 -14.26 4.00
N ARG A 165 -9.60 -13.80 4.58
CA ARG A 165 -9.22 -14.12 5.98
C ARG A 165 -10.34 -13.72 6.95
N LEU A 166 -10.91 -12.53 6.80
CA LEU A 166 -11.99 -12.06 7.67
C LEU A 166 -13.27 -12.89 7.50
N ARG A 167 -13.58 -13.35 6.29
CA ARG A 167 -14.71 -14.28 6.05
C ARG A 167 -14.48 -15.62 6.71
N GLU A 168 -13.27 -16.18 6.60
CA GLU A 168 -12.92 -17.45 7.24
C GLU A 168 -12.98 -17.35 8.77
N GLU A 169 -12.42 -16.28 9.34
CA GLU A 169 -12.48 -16.03 10.79
C GLU A 169 -13.94 -15.91 11.26
N TYR A 170 -14.78 -15.19 10.52
CA TYR A 170 -16.20 -15.06 10.85
C TYR A 170 -16.94 -16.40 10.75
N ALA A 171 -16.65 -17.22 9.73
CA ALA A 171 -17.24 -18.54 9.57
C ALA A 171 -16.84 -19.49 10.70
N GLN A 172 -15.55 -19.53 11.05
CA GLN A 172 -15.05 -20.32 12.17
C GLN A 172 -15.70 -19.88 13.48
N LYS A 173 -15.78 -18.58 13.73
CA LYS A 173 -16.42 -18.05 14.93
C LYS A 173 -17.90 -18.40 14.98
N TYR A 174 -18.60 -18.37 13.86
CA TYR A 174 -20.01 -18.78 13.81
C TYR A 174 -20.18 -20.28 14.14
N GLU A 175 -19.29 -21.13 13.63
CA GLU A 175 -19.30 -22.57 13.90
C GLU A 175 -18.97 -22.90 15.37
N THR A 176 -18.01 -22.19 15.96
CA THR A 176 -17.65 -22.41 17.38
C THR A 176 -18.62 -21.74 18.35
N MET A 177 -19.25 -20.63 17.97
CA MET A 177 -20.15 -19.87 18.84
C MET A 177 -21.34 -20.70 19.33
N GLU A 178 -21.92 -21.57 18.51
CA GLU A 178 -23.04 -22.41 18.96
C GLU A 178 -22.60 -23.36 20.07
N THR A 179 -21.45 -24.01 19.90
CA THR A 179 -20.91 -24.95 20.89
C THR A 179 -20.48 -24.24 22.16
N GLU A 180 -19.81 -23.09 22.05
CA GLU A 180 -19.41 -22.26 23.19
C GLU A 180 -20.62 -21.74 23.96
N LEU A 181 -21.65 -21.25 23.25
CA LEU A 181 -22.87 -20.77 23.89
C LEU A 181 -23.60 -21.90 24.62
N VAL A 182 -23.71 -23.08 24.01
CA VAL A 182 -24.34 -24.24 24.66
C VAL A 182 -23.54 -24.64 25.90
N ARG A 183 -22.21 -24.73 25.82
CA ARG A 183 -21.34 -25.01 26.97
C ARG A 183 -21.55 -23.99 28.08
N ASP A 184 -21.43 -22.71 27.77
CA ASP A 184 -21.51 -21.64 28.76
C ASP A 184 -22.91 -21.58 29.39
N LEU A 185 -23.98 -21.82 28.60
CA LEU A 185 -25.34 -21.94 29.14
C LEU A 185 -25.48 -23.16 30.04
N THR A 186 -24.94 -24.31 29.63
CA THR A 186 -24.92 -25.53 30.46
C THR A 186 -24.20 -25.26 31.78
N ASP A 187 -23.02 -24.64 31.77
CA ASP A 187 -22.26 -24.30 32.97
C ASP A 187 -23.06 -23.36 33.90
N VAL A 188 -23.76 -22.38 33.34
CA VAL A 188 -24.65 -21.49 34.12
C VAL A 188 -25.81 -22.27 34.73
N PHE A 189 -26.47 -23.14 33.97
CA PHE A 189 -27.56 -23.96 34.50
C PHE A 189 -27.08 -24.92 35.59
N GLU A 190 -25.93 -25.57 35.41
CA GLU A 190 -25.35 -26.46 36.43
C GLU A 190 -24.97 -25.69 37.69
N HIS A 191 -24.43 -24.48 37.55
CA HIS A 191 -24.10 -23.63 38.69
C HIS A 191 -25.33 -23.18 39.48
N VAL A 192 -26.39 -22.76 38.79
CA VAL A 192 -27.63 -22.26 39.40
C VAL A 192 -28.43 -23.40 40.04
N LEU A 193 -28.48 -24.55 39.39
CA LEU A 193 -29.24 -25.70 39.88
C LEU A 193 -28.43 -26.55 40.88
N GLY A 194 -27.13 -26.29 41.05
CA GLY A 194 -26.24 -27.05 41.94
C GLY A 194 -26.12 -28.54 41.57
N VAL A 195 -26.35 -28.89 40.31
CA VAL A 195 -26.47 -30.27 39.79
C VAL A 195 -25.71 -30.41 38.47
N ASN A 196 -25.26 -31.63 38.16
CA ASN A 196 -24.84 -31.94 36.80
C ASN A 196 -26.08 -32.31 35.98
N LEU A 197 -26.31 -31.65 34.84
CA LEU A 197 -27.52 -31.84 34.04
C LEU A 197 -27.64 -33.24 33.41
N SER A 198 -26.59 -34.06 33.50
CA SER A 198 -26.61 -35.46 33.08
C SER A 198 -27.50 -36.34 33.98
N ASP A 199 -27.71 -35.93 35.24
CA ASP A 199 -28.46 -36.68 36.24
C ASP A 199 -29.77 -35.96 36.61
N GLN A 200 -30.77 -36.06 35.73
CA GLN A 200 -32.05 -35.34 35.81
C GLN A 200 -32.85 -35.59 37.11
N THR A 201 -32.57 -36.66 37.86
CA THR A 201 -33.39 -37.07 39.01
C THR A 201 -33.07 -36.29 40.30
N ASP A 202 -31.88 -35.70 40.41
CA ASP A 202 -31.41 -35.09 41.66
C ASP A 202 -31.70 -33.57 41.76
N ILE A 203 -32.24 -32.97 40.70
CA ILE A 203 -32.42 -31.50 40.58
C ILE A 203 -33.38 -30.96 41.64
N VAL A 204 -34.56 -31.57 41.76
CA VAL A 204 -35.59 -31.11 42.71
C VAL A 204 -35.07 -31.22 44.15
N LEU A 205 -34.35 -32.30 44.48
CA LEU A 205 -33.75 -32.52 45.80
C LEU A 205 -32.73 -31.44 46.18
N ASN A 206 -31.85 -31.06 45.26
CA ASN A 206 -30.84 -30.04 45.53
C ASN A 206 -31.47 -28.65 45.64
N LEU A 207 -32.46 -28.31 44.81
CA LEU A 207 -33.23 -27.07 44.93
C LEU A 207 -33.92 -26.96 46.30
N MET A 208 -34.52 -28.06 46.78
CA MET A 208 -35.13 -28.09 48.12
C MET A 208 -34.09 -27.90 49.23
N LYS A 209 -32.94 -28.57 49.16
CA LYS A 209 -31.87 -28.41 50.16
C LYS A 209 -31.35 -26.97 50.21
N GLU A 210 -31.16 -26.35 49.06
CA GLU A 210 -30.66 -24.98 48.96
C GLU A 210 -31.70 -23.96 49.43
N ALA A 211 -32.97 -24.15 49.07
CA ALA A 211 -34.07 -23.32 49.54
C ALA A 211 -34.22 -23.38 51.07
N ILE A 212 -34.21 -24.58 51.68
CA ILE A 212 -34.29 -24.72 53.15
C ILE A 212 -33.08 -24.06 53.83
N LYS A 213 -31.88 -24.19 53.25
CA LYS A 213 -30.66 -23.56 53.78
C LYS A 213 -30.70 -22.03 53.75
N ASN A 214 -31.35 -21.45 52.74
CA ASN A 214 -31.48 -19.99 52.59
C ASN A 214 -32.61 -19.39 53.45
N ILE A 215 -33.50 -20.20 54.02
CA ILE A 215 -34.57 -19.73 54.91
C ILE A 215 -34.04 -19.60 56.34
N GLU A 216 -33.85 -18.36 56.81
CA GLU A 216 -33.43 -18.09 58.18
C GLU A 216 -34.58 -18.25 59.18
N GLY A 217 -34.35 -19.04 60.23
CA GLY A 217 -35.24 -19.11 61.40
C GLY A 217 -36.40 -20.10 61.32
N GLY A 218 -36.53 -20.89 60.24
CA GLY A 218 -37.48 -22.00 60.15
C GLY A 218 -36.95 -23.25 60.86
N LYS A 219 -37.71 -23.81 61.79
CA LYS A 219 -37.40 -25.09 62.47
C LYS A 219 -38.18 -26.26 61.91
N ASN A 220 -39.43 -25.99 61.52
CA ASN A 220 -40.33 -26.96 60.93
C ASN A 220 -40.70 -26.51 59.51
N PHE A 221 -40.53 -27.40 58.55
CA PHE A 221 -40.79 -27.14 57.13
C PHE A 221 -41.79 -28.15 56.58
N PHE A 222 -42.79 -27.66 55.86
CA PHE A 222 -43.70 -28.47 55.05
C PHE A 222 -43.34 -28.28 53.59
N VAL A 223 -42.90 -29.35 52.94
CA VAL A 223 -42.49 -29.34 51.54
C VAL A 223 -43.63 -29.95 50.73
N HIS A 224 -44.32 -29.13 49.97
CA HIS A 224 -45.39 -29.56 49.08
C HIS A 224 -44.81 -29.90 47.71
N VAL A 225 -45.05 -31.12 47.25
CA VAL A 225 -44.50 -31.68 46.01
C VAL A 225 -45.59 -32.30 45.15
N SER A 226 -45.31 -32.41 43.85
CA SER A 226 -46.23 -33.08 42.92
C SER A 226 -46.43 -34.57 43.27
N PRO A 227 -47.56 -35.18 42.88
CA PRO A 227 -47.79 -36.62 43.01
C PRO A 227 -46.70 -37.48 42.36
N GLU A 228 -46.12 -36.97 41.26
CA GLU A 228 -45.11 -37.68 40.49
C GLU A 228 -43.76 -37.72 41.21
N ASP A 229 -43.43 -36.68 41.97
CA ASP A 229 -42.15 -36.56 42.68
C ASP A 229 -42.23 -37.05 44.14
N TYR A 230 -43.45 -37.15 44.71
CA TYR A 230 -43.67 -37.49 46.12
C TYR A 230 -42.93 -38.77 46.56
N ALA A 231 -43.06 -39.85 45.80
CA ALA A 231 -42.45 -41.14 46.16
C ALA A 231 -40.92 -41.06 46.21
N TYR A 232 -40.32 -40.28 45.31
CA TYR A 232 -38.88 -40.08 45.24
C TYR A 232 -38.41 -39.17 46.38
N VAL A 233 -39.00 -37.99 46.55
CA VAL A 233 -38.60 -37.03 47.58
C VAL A 233 -38.81 -37.57 48.99
N SER A 234 -39.89 -38.34 49.23
CA SER A 234 -40.17 -39.00 50.50
C SER A 234 -39.10 -40.01 50.89
N ALA A 235 -38.50 -40.72 49.92
CA ALA A 235 -37.40 -41.66 50.16
C ALA A 235 -36.11 -40.96 50.61
N PHE A 236 -35.91 -39.69 50.23
CA PHE A 236 -34.72 -38.89 50.55
C PHE A 236 -34.95 -37.86 51.67
N LYS A 237 -36.07 -37.98 52.40
CA LYS A 237 -36.42 -37.11 53.53
C LYS A 237 -35.29 -37.00 54.56
N GLU A 238 -34.69 -38.13 54.94
CA GLU A 238 -33.62 -38.16 55.93
C GLU A 238 -32.36 -37.44 55.43
N ASP A 239 -32.06 -37.52 54.13
CA ASP A 239 -30.92 -36.84 53.53
C ASP A 239 -31.08 -35.33 53.50
N ILE A 240 -32.30 -34.82 53.29
CA ILE A 240 -32.59 -33.37 53.38
C ILE A 240 -32.33 -32.87 54.81
N LEU A 241 -32.87 -33.57 55.81
CA LEU A 241 -32.69 -33.26 57.24
C LEU A 241 -31.21 -33.26 57.66
N ASN A 242 -30.42 -34.23 57.17
CA ASN A 242 -29.00 -34.33 57.48
C ASN A 242 -28.13 -33.30 56.75
N SER A 243 -28.55 -32.87 55.56
CA SER A 243 -27.79 -31.93 54.72
C SER A 243 -27.94 -30.47 55.19
N VAL A 244 -29.07 -30.12 55.79
CA VAL A 244 -29.39 -28.76 56.23
C VAL A 244 -29.36 -28.72 57.77
N GLY A 245 -28.23 -28.30 58.34
CA GLY A 245 -28.07 -28.22 59.79
C GLY A 245 -28.99 -27.17 60.42
N GLY A 246 -29.64 -27.51 61.54
CA GLY A 246 -30.51 -26.59 62.30
C GLY A 246 -32.01 -26.76 62.05
N VAL A 247 -32.42 -27.80 61.33
CA VAL A 247 -33.83 -28.14 61.07
C VAL A 247 -34.34 -29.16 62.10
N ASP A 248 -35.48 -28.88 62.74
CA ASP A 248 -36.11 -29.75 63.75
C ASP A 248 -37.03 -30.80 63.09
N SER A 249 -37.80 -30.42 62.06
CA SER A 249 -38.59 -31.36 61.24
C SER A 249 -38.80 -30.88 59.80
N VAL A 250 -38.82 -31.83 58.87
CA VAL A 250 -39.28 -31.64 57.48
C VAL A 250 -40.42 -32.62 57.26
N ASP A 251 -41.55 -32.17 56.73
CA ASP A 251 -42.67 -33.04 56.35
C ASP A 251 -43.01 -32.84 54.88
N ILE A 252 -43.14 -33.94 54.15
CA ILE A 252 -43.38 -33.91 52.71
C ILE A 252 -44.86 -34.19 52.49
N VAL A 253 -45.52 -33.26 51.80
CA VAL A 253 -46.96 -33.28 51.52
C VAL A 253 -47.15 -33.41 50.02
N GLU A 254 -48.02 -34.33 49.62
CA GLU A 254 -48.43 -34.49 48.22
C GLU A 254 -49.50 -33.44 47.88
N ASP A 255 -49.24 -32.61 46.87
CA ASP A 255 -50.19 -31.61 46.36
C ASP A 255 -50.50 -31.86 44.88
N VAL A 256 -51.73 -32.29 44.60
CA VAL A 256 -52.24 -32.61 43.27
C VAL A 256 -52.39 -31.39 42.34
N THR A 257 -52.27 -30.18 42.87
CA THR A 257 -52.33 -28.94 42.08
C THR A 257 -50.98 -28.57 41.45
N LEU A 258 -49.89 -29.18 41.93
CA LEU A 258 -48.53 -28.98 41.43
C LEU A 258 -48.23 -29.87 40.21
N LYS A 259 -47.43 -29.34 39.29
CA LYS A 259 -46.90 -30.09 38.15
C LYS A 259 -45.58 -30.76 38.53
N GLN A 260 -45.14 -31.70 37.71
CA GLN A 260 -43.83 -32.34 37.85
C GLN A 260 -42.71 -31.29 38.01
N SER A 261 -41.82 -31.51 38.98
CA SER A 261 -40.71 -30.63 39.37
C SER A 261 -41.10 -29.25 39.96
N ASP A 262 -42.38 -29.01 40.20
CA ASP A 262 -42.84 -27.87 41.00
C ASP A 262 -42.93 -28.27 42.48
N CYS A 263 -42.37 -27.44 43.35
CA CYS A 263 -42.48 -27.58 44.79
C CYS A 263 -42.45 -26.21 45.49
N PHE A 264 -43.02 -26.16 46.68
CA PHE A 264 -42.92 -24.99 47.56
C PHE A 264 -42.75 -25.43 49.00
N ILE A 265 -42.06 -24.60 49.77
CA ILE A 265 -41.76 -24.83 51.17
C ILE A 265 -42.58 -23.85 51.99
N GLU A 266 -43.39 -24.39 52.89
CA GLU A 266 -44.15 -23.64 53.88
C GLU A 266 -43.47 -23.78 55.25
N CYS A 267 -43.22 -22.65 55.91
CA CYS A 267 -42.65 -22.60 57.25
C CYS A 267 -43.25 -21.44 58.04
N GLU A 268 -42.85 -21.29 59.31
CA GLU A 268 -43.38 -20.25 60.20
C GLU A 268 -43.15 -18.81 59.67
N SER A 269 -42.12 -18.60 58.84
CA SER A 269 -41.83 -17.29 58.25
C SER A 269 -42.59 -17.01 56.95
N GLY A 270 -43.21 -18.02 56.33
CA GLY A 270 -43.98 -17.86 55.09
C GLY A 270 -43.88 -19.04 54.13
N ILE A 271 -44.35 -18.81 52.90
CA ILE A 271 -44.34 -19.76 51.79
C ILE A 271 -43.28 -19.32 50.78
N TYR A 272 -42.41 -20.25 50.39
CA TYR A 272 -41.30 -20.05 49.48
C TYR A 272 -41.45 -20.99 48.28
N GLU A 273 -41.56 -20.43 47.09
CA GLU A 273 -41.56 -21.23 45.86
C GLU A 273 -40.13 -21.66 45.52
N CYS A 274 -39.91 -22.97 45.40
CA CYS A 274 -38.58 -23.55 45.12
C CYS A 274 -38.63 -24.57 43.96
N GLY A 275 -39.67 -24.48 43.12
CA GLY A 275 -39.82 -25.32 41.94
C GLY A 275 -38.82 -24.97 40.84
N LEU A 276 -38.52 -25.95 39.99
CA LEU A 276 -37.61 -25.76 38.85
C LEU A 276 -38.07 -24.62 37.93
N GLY A 277 -39.38 -24.47 37.72
CA GLY A 277 -39.95 -23.41 36.90
C GLY A 277 -39.69 -22.00 37.44
N THR A 278 -39.69 -21.83 38.77
CA THR A 278 -39.43 -20.54 39.44
C THR A 278 -37.96 -20.17 39.31
N GLU A 279 -37.05 -21.12 39.55
CA GLU A 279 -35.60 -20.91 39.43
C GLU A 279 -35.19 -20.52 38.00
N LEU A 280 -35.70 -21.25 37.00
CA LEU A 280 -35.47 -20.92 35.59
C LEU A 280 -36.03 -19.54 35.21
N SER A 281 -37.14 -19.13 35.83
CA SER A 281 -37.74 -17.82 35.58
C SER A 281 -36.92 -16.68 36.17
N LEU A 282 -36.32 -16.89 37.35
CA LEU A 282 -35.40 -15.95 37.99
C LEU A 282 -34.11 -15.81 37.18
N LEU A 283 -33.49 -16.93 36.79
CA LEU A 283 -32.30 -16.93 35.92
C LEU A 283 -32.56 -16.19 34.61
N LYS A 284 -33.71 -16.44 33.97
CA LYS A 284 -34.11 -15.73 32.74
C LYS A 284 -34.23 -14.22 32.97
N LYS A 285 -34.70 -13.78 34.13
CA LYS A 285 -34.83 -12.36 34.47
C LYS A 285 -33.46 -11.72 34.69
N GLU A 286 -32.55 -12.41 35.37
CA GLU A 286 -31.18 -11.94 35.60
C GLU A 286 -30.38 -11.87 34.29
N LEU A 287 -30.42 -12.92 33.46
CA LEU A 287 -29.79 -12.93 32.15
C LEU A 287 -30.32 -11.79 31.25
N ARG A 288 -31.63 -11.49 31.32
CA ARG A 288 -32.22 -10.34 30.62
C ARG A 288 -31.66 -9.02 31.13
N LEU A 289 -31.56 -8.83 32.45
CA LEU A 289 -31.00 -7.61 33.04
C LEU A 289 -29.54 -7.39 32.60
N LEU A 290 -28.74 -8.44 32.64
CA LEU A 290 -27.34 -8.40 32.18
C LEU A 290 -27.25 -8.10 30.68
N SER A 291 -28.11 -8.71 29.85
CA SER A 291 -28.16 -8.45 28.40
C SER A 291 -28.50 -6.99 28.04
N TYR A 292 -29.21 -6.24 28.89
CA TYR A 292 -29.49 -4.82 28.66
C TYR A 292 -28.40 -3.88 29.17
N THR A 293 -27.46 -4.41 29.95
CA THR A 293 -26.32 -3.64 30.44
C THR A 293 -25.27 -3.63 29.33
N LYS A 294 -25.49 -2.77 28.32
CA LYS A 294 -24.45 -2.41 27.35
C LYS A 294 -23.36 -1.64 28.09
N GLU A 295 -22.21 -2.27 28.31
CA GLU A 295 -20.93 -1.55 28.29
C GLU A 295 -20.46 -1.37 26.84
#